data_AF-A0A7C5CX12-F1
#
_entry.id   AF-A0A7C5CX12-F1
#
_cell.length_a   1.000
_cell.length_b   1.000
_cell.length_c   1.000
_cell.angle_alpha   90.00
_cell.angle_beta   90.00
_cell.angle_gamma   90.00
#
_symmetry.space_group_name_H-M   'P 1'
#
loop_
_entity.id
_entity.type
_entity.pdbx_description
1 polymer ?
#
loop_
_entity_poly.entity_id
_entity_poly.type
_entity_poly.pdbx_seq_one_letter_code
_entity_poly.pdbx_strand_id
1 'polypeptide(L)' 'MTEERKHTTVSIPLPLYRNIKQRIKGTGFTSVSDYVTYVLREVLASLEEEEKEEVFSAEEEEKVKERLRALGYLD' A
#
# COMPACT_ATOMS: atom_id res chain seq x y z
N MET A 1 0.37 -19.65 26.34
CA MET A 1 -0.23 -18.85 25.26
C MET A 1 0.37 -19.39 23.97
N THR A 2 -0.39 -20.21 23.26
CA THR A 2 0.09 -20.87 22.05
C THR A 2 0.05 -19.82 20.94
N GLU A 3 1.21 -19.43 20.42
CA GLU A 3 1.33 -18.54 19.27
C GLU A 3 0.41 -19.03 18.13
N GLU A 4 -0.74 -18.37 17.97
CA GLU A 4 -1.65 -18.63 16.86
C GLU A 4 -0.91 -18.31 15.57
N ARG A 5 -0.75 -19.30 14.70
CA ARG A 5 -0.19 -19.08 13.36
C ARG A 5 -1.15 -18.15 12.62
N LYS A 6 -0.83 -16.85 12.58
CA LYS A 6 -1.63 -15.78 11.96
C LYS A 6 -1.58 -15.82 10.43
N HIS A 7 -1.97 -16.94 9.84
CA HIS A 7 -2.03 -17.09 8.39
C HIS A 7 -3.49 -17.30 7.97
N THR A 8 -3.94 -16.46 7.04
CA THR A 8 -5.24 -16.58 6.40
C THR A 8 -5.07 -17.15 5.00
N THR A 9 -6.00 -17.99 4.56
CA THR A 9 -6.04 -18.53 3.20
C THR A 9 -6.88 -17.63 2.31
N VAL A 10 -6.34 -17.25 1.15
CA VAL A 10 -7.04 -16.46 0.13
C VAL A 10 -7.17 -17.29 -1.14
N SER A 11 -8.40 -17.42 -1.65
CA SER A 11 -8.66 -18.10 -2.92
C SER A 11 -8.43 -17.14 -4.08
N ILE A 12 -7.56 -17.53 -5.01
CA ILE A 12 -7.30 -16.80 -6.26
C ILE A 12 -7.65 -17.67 -7.46
N PRO A 13 -8.03 -17.08 -8.60
CA PRO A 13 -8.28 -17.83 -9.83
C PRO A 13 -7.06 -18.69 -10.23
N LEU A 14 -7.34 -19.93 -10.66
CA LEU A 14 -6.31 -20.86 -11.18
C LEU A 14 -5.38 -20.25 -12.25
N PRO A 15 -5.87 -19.46 -13.22
CA PRO A 15 -5.01 -18.80 -14.19
C PRO A 15 -4.01 -17.85 -13.53
N LEU A 16 -4.45 -17.08 -12.53
CA LEU A 16 -3.62 -16.12 -11.81
C LEU A 16 -2.51 -16.85 -11.05
N TYR A 17 -2.86 -17.92 -10.33
CA TYR A 17 -1.90 -18.78 -9.64
C TYR A 17 -0.83 -19.33 -10.59
N ARG A 18 -1.24 -19.83 -11.77
CA ARG A 18 -0.30 -20.37 -12.78
C ARG A 18 0.65 -19.30 -13.30
N ASN A 19 0.14 -18.11 -13.58
CA ASN A 19 0.97 -16.98 -14.03
C ASN A 19 1.98 -16.57 -12.97
N ILE A 20 1.56 -16.45 -11.71
CA ILE A 20 2.44 -16.14 -10.59
C ILE A 20 3.50 -17.24 -10.43
N LYS A 21 3.07 -18.51 -10.47
CA LYS A 21 3.99 -19.66 -10.36
C LYS A 21 5.04 -19.69 -11.46
N GLN A 22 4.73 -19.27 -12.68
CA GLN A 22 5.73 -19.13 -13.75
C GLN A 22 6.64 -17.93 -13.49
N ARG A 23 6.07 -16.80 -13.06
CA ARG A 23 6.82 -15.55 -12.81
C ARG A 23 7.85 -15.67 -11.69
N ILE A 24 7.56 -16.48 -10.65
CA ILE A 24 8.50 -16.70 -9.55
C ILE A 24 9.62 -17.71 -9.87
N LYS A 25 9.53 -18.45 -10.99
CA LYS A 25 10.60 -19.40 -11.36
C LYS A 25 11.87 -18.62 -11.70
N GLY A 26 12.96 -18.92 -11.01
CA GLY A 26 14.24 -18.23 -11.18
C GLY A 26 14.36 -16.94 -10.37
N THR A 27 13.35 -16.61 -9.56
CA THR A 27 13.44 -15.56 -8.54
C THR A 27 13.84 -16.16 -7.18
N GLY A 28 14.15 -15.30 -6.21
CA GLY A 28 14.44 -15.72 -4.83
C GLY A 28 13.21 -16.16 -4.01
N PHE A 29 12.00 -16.13 -4.59
CA PHE A 29 10.78 -16.48 -3.86
C PHE A 29 10.60 -18.00 -3.76
N THR A 30 10.41 -18.49 -2.53
CA THR A 30 10.23 -19.91 -2.22
C THR A 30 8.80 -20.41 -2.42
N SER A 31 7.81 -19.52 -2.37
CA SER A 31 6.41 -19.87 -2.56
C SER A 31 5.61 -18.75 -3.23
N VAL A 32 4.46 -19.13 -3.79
CA VAL A 32 3.48 -18.17 -4.33
C VAL A 32 2.95 -17.27 -3.21
N SER A 33 2.77 -17.81 -2.00
CA SER A 33 2.32 -17.05 -0.84
C SER A 33 3.32 -15.96 -0.46
N ASP A 34 4.63 -16.23 -0.52
CA ASP A 34 5.66 -15.24 -0.21
C ASP A 34 5.65 -14.09 -1.22
N TYR A 35 5.55 -14.42 -2.51
CA TYR A 35 5.44 -13.42 -3.57
C TYR A 35 4.19 -12.56 -3.43
N VAL A 36 3.03 -13.18 -3.19
CA VAL A 36 1.77 -12.44 -3.01
C VAL A 36 1.84 -11.55 -1.78
N THR A 37 2.41 -12.04 -0.68
CA THR A 37 2.58 -11.24 0.55
C THR A 37 3.48 -10.04 0.32
N TYR A 38 4.59 -10.22 -0.40
CA TYR A 38 5.50 -9.15 -0.77
C TYR A 38 4.79 -8.06 -1.58
N VAL A 39 4.11 -8.47 -2.67
CA VAL A 39 3.40 -7.53 -3.56
C VAL A 39 2.28 -6.80 -2.82
N LEU A 40 1.49 -7.51 -2.01
CA LEU A 40 0.42 -6.87 -1.23
C LEU A 40 0.96 -5.85 -0.23
N ARG A 41 2.11 -6.13 0.40
CA ARG A 41 2.74 -5.18 1.32
C ARG A 41 3.23 -3.93 0.59
N GLU A 42 3.84 -4.10 -0.58
CA GLU A 42 4.32 -2.98 -1.39
C GLU A 42 3.15 -2.10 -1.86
N VAL A 43 2.08 -2.70 -2.38
CA VAL A 43 0.88 -1.97 -2.83
C VAL A 43 0.20 -1.23 -1.67
N LEU A 44 0.07 -1.86 -0.49
CA LEU A 44 -0.53 -1.20 0.67
C LEU A 44 0.34 -0.04 1.17
N ALA A 45 1.67 -0.19 1.18
CA ALA A 45 2.57 0.88 1.58
C ALA A 45 2.46 2.09 0.64
N SER A 46 2.38 1.86 -0.68
CA SER A 46 2.18 2.95 -1.66
C SER A 46 0.84 3.64 -1.48
N LEU A 47 -0.25 2.90 -1.23
CA LEU A 47 -1.57 3.50 -0.99
C LEU A 47 -1.59 4.32 0.31
N GLU A 48 -0.94 3.85 1.38
CA GLU A 48 -0.83 4.62 2.62
C GLU A 48 0.03 5.89 2.47
N GLU A 49 1.05 5.85 1.60
CA GLU A 49 1.86 7.03 1.26
C GLU A 49 1.05 8.03 0.43
N GLU A 50 0.30 7.57 -0.58
CA GLU A 50 -0.60 8.41 -1.37
C GLU A 50 -1.70 9.05 -0.51
N GLU A 51 -2.35 8.27 0.36
CA GLU A 51 -3.35 8.81 1.31
C GLU A 51 -2.72 9.82 2.27
N LYS A 52 -1.50 9.59 2.75
CA LYS A 52 -0.78 10.57 3.58
C LYS A 52 -0.45 11.83 2.79
N GLU A 53 0.09 11.72 1.59
CA GLU A 53 0.40 12.87 0.74
C GLU A 53 -0.86 13.68 0.40
N GLU A 54 -1.99 13.04 0.12
CA GLU A 54 -3.26 13.74 -0.09
C GLU A 54 -3.73 14.47 1.17
N VAL A 55 -3.65 13.84 2.35
CA VAL A 55 -4.05 14.45 3.62
C VAL A 55 -3.12 15.61 4.01
N PHE A 56 -1.80 15.44 3.83
CA PHE A 56 -0.83 16.51 4.07
C PHE A 56 -1.06 17.68 3.11
N SER A 57 -1.26 17.43 1.82
CA SER A 57 -1.55 18.47 0.82
C SER A 57 -2.80 19.27 1.17
N ALA A 58 -3.89 18.60 1.57
CA ALA A 58 -5.14 19.28 1.96
C ALA A 58 -4.98 20.14 3.22
N GLU A 59 -4.34 19.62 4.28
CA GLU A 59 -4.07 20.39 5.50
C GLU A 59 -3.08 21.54 5.26
N GLU A 60 -2.04 21.31 4.45
CA GLU A 60 -1.03 22.32 4.13
C GLU A 60 -1.63 23.44 3.28
N GLU A 61 -2.48 23.12 2.31
CA GLU A 61 -3.19 24.12 1.51
C GLU A 61 -4.11 24.98 2.39
N GLU A 62 -4.80 24.39 3.37
CA GLU A 62 -5.63 25.13 4.33
C GLU A 62 -4.80 26.04 5.23
N LYS A 63 -3.69 25.54 5.79
CA LYS A 63 -2.75 26.35 6.60
C LYS A 63 -2.12 27.48 5.80
N VAL A 64 -1.81 27.25 4.52
CA VAL A 64 -1.29 28.30 3.62
C VAL A 64 -2.36 29.33 3.33
N LYS A 65 -3.61 28.92 3.06
CA LYS A 65 -4.75 29.83 2.87
C LYS A 65 -5.00 30.68 4.12
N GLU A 66 -4.99 30.10 5.32
CA GLU A 66 -5.12 30.85 6.58
C GLU A 66 -3.99 31.88 6.77
N ARG A 67 -2.74 31.49 6.50
CA ARG A 67 -1.60 32.41 6.57
C ARG A 67 -1.71 33.55 5.58
N LEU A 68 -2.15 33.26 4.35
CA LEU A 68 -2.34 34.29 3.32
C LEU A 68 -3.50 35.23 3.66
N ARG A 69 -4.61 34.73 4.23
CA ARG A 69 -5.70 35.56 4.77
C ARG A 69 -5.22 36.45 5.91
N ALA A 70 -4.45 35.90 6.85
CA ALA A 70 -3.87 36.65 7.97
C ALA A 70 -2.89 37.75 7.52
N LEU A 71 -2.25 37.56 6.37
CA LEU A 71 -1.37 38.54 5.74
C LEU A 71 -2.11 39.50 4.79
N GLY A 72 -3.43 39.34 4.59
CA GLY A 72 -4.27 40.22 3.76
C GLY A 72 -4.14 39.99 2.25
N TYR A 73 -3.63 38.82 1.83
CA TYR A 73 -3.46 38.48 0.40
C TYR A 73 -4.64 37.68 -0.20
N LEU A 74 -5.58 37.23 0.65
CA LEU A 74 -6.80 36.53 0.28
C LEU A 74 -7.95 37.08 1.13
N ASP A 75 -9.08 37.46 0.50
CA ASP A 75 -10.36 37.80 1.14
C ASP A 75 -11.24 36.54 1.24
#